data_AF-A0A958AEV7-F1
#
_entry.id   AF-A0A958AEV7-F1
#
_cell.length_a   1.000
_cell.length_b   1.000
_cell.length_c   1.000
_cell.angle_alpha   90.00
_cell.angle_beta   90.00
_cell.angle_gamma   90.00
#
_symmetry.space_group_name_H-M   'P 1'
#
loop_
_entity.id
_entity.type
_entity.pdbx_description
1 polymer ?
#
loop_
_entity_poly.entity_id
_entity_poly.type
_entity_poly.pdbx_seq_one_letter_code
_entity_poly.pdbx_strand_id
1 'polypeptide(L)'
;LYIRRNMPMDLTGKIILTNTTTEEDVALLRARGVSYLVTGTPRLDGRSFGTNMMEAALIAYAGLGRPLTDAELHNLIQELELKPSVQKLN
;
A
#
# COMPACT_ATOMS: atom_id res chain seq x y z
N LEU A 1 -9.04 6.56 10.41
CA LEU A 1 -9.28 6.98 11.82
C LEU A 1 -9.81 5.86 12.71
N TYR A 2 -10.87 5.15 12.34
CA TYR A 2 -11.47 4.12 13.21
C TYR A 2 -10.52 2.98 13.62
N ILE A 3 -9.79 2.39 12.65
CA ILE A 3 -8.84 1.30 12.94
C ILE A 3 -7.72 1.80 13.86
N ARG A 4 -7.10 2.94 13.52
CA ARG A 4 -6.03 3.57 14.33
C ARG A 4 -6.48 3.89 15.76
N ARG A 5 -7.74 4.31 15.95
CA ARG A 5 -8.30 4.61 17.27
C ARG A 5 -8.44 3.37 18.16
N ASN A 6 -8.78 2.22 17.57
CA ASN A 6 -9.00 0.97 18.29
C ASN A 6 -7.78 0.03 18.24
N MET A 7 -6.70 0.47 17.62
CA MET A 7 -5.48 -0.32 17.49
C MET A 7 -4.85 -0.53 18.87
N PRO A 8 -4.49 -1.78 19.26
CA PRO A 8 -3.77 -2.07 20.49
C PRO A 8 -2.49 -1.24 20.63
N MET A 9 -2.14 -0.88 21.87
CA MET A 9 -0.89 -0.13 22.14
C MET A 9 0.35 -1.00 21.92
N ASP A 10 0.25 -2.30 22.15
CA ASP A 10 1.30 -3.28 21.89
C ASP A 10 0.92 -4.17 20.70
N LEU A 11 1.77 -4.17 19.69
CA LEU A 11 1.69 -4.97 18.47
C LEU A 11 3.00 -5.74 18.24
N THR A 12 3.75 -6.00 19.32
CA THR A 12 5.02 -6.71 19.27
C THR A 12 4.89 -8.04 18.54
N GLY A 13 5.77 -8.26 17.55
CA GLY A 13 5.80 -9.50 16.77
C GLY A 13 4.73 -9.59 15.68
N LYS A 14 3.84 -8.59 15.52
CA LYS A 14 2.79 -8.62 14.50
C LYS A 14 3.32 -8.20 13.14
N ILE A 15 2.73 -8.79 12.10
CA ILE A 15 2.87 -8.35 10.72
C ILE A 15 1.57 -7.64 10.33
N ILE A 16 1.67 -6.44 9.75
CA ILE A 16 0.53 -5.68 9.27
C ILE A 16 0.55 -5.65 7.75
N LEU A 17 -0.53 -6.16 7.14
CA LEU A 17 -0.85 -5.94 5.74
C LEU A 17 -1.93 -4.85 5.67
N THR A 18 -1.64 -3.76 4.98
CA THR A 18 -2.60 -2.66 4.81
C THR A 18 -2.34 -1.90 3.51
N ASN A 19 -3.13 -0.87 3.24
CA ASN A 19 -2.88 0.07 2.16
C ASN A 19 -2.85 1.48 2.72
N THR A 20 -2.50 2.46 1.88
CA THR A 20 -2.63 3.88 2.23
C THR A 20 -1.93 4.27 3.54
N THR A 21 -0.60 4.19 3.56
CA THR A 21 0.21 4.52 4.74
C THR A 21 1.08 5.74 4.47
N THR A 22 1.17 6.65 5.44
CA THR A 22 2.13 7.76 5.44
C THR A 22 3.39 7.41 6.25
N GLU A 23 4.34 8.34 6.35
CA GLU A 23 5.52 8.18 7.20
C GLU A 23 5.14 8.18 8.70
N GLU A 24 4.17 9.00 9.09
CA GLU A 24 3.68 9.05 10.48
C GLU A 24 3.01 7.72 10.88
N ASP A 25 2.31 7.07 9.95
CA ASP A 25 1.74 5.75 10.21
C ASP A 25 2.86 4.71 10.39
N VAL A 26 3.91 4.75 9.57
CA VAL A 26 5.07 3.86 9.72
C VAL A 26 5.75 4.07 11.07
N ALA A 27 5.97 5.33 11.47
CA ALA A 27 6.56 5.68 12.76
C ALA A 27 5.70 5.16 13.93
N LEU A 28 4.39 5.33 13.85
CA LEU A 28 3.44 4.81 14.84
C LEU A 28 3.51 3.29 14.95
N LEU A 29 3.48 2.58 13.82
CA LEU A 29 3.52 1.12 13.80
C LEU A 29 4.84 0.58 14.35
N ARG A 30 5.97 1.24 14.01
CA ARG A 30 7.28 0.90 14.58
C ARG A 30 7.28 1.10 16.10
N ALA A 31 6.78 2.23 16.59
CA ALA A 31 6.70 2.52 18.03
C ALA A 31 5.83 1.52 18.81
N ARG A 32 4.88 0.85 18.15
CA ARG A 32 4.03 -0.19 18.74
C ARG A 32 4.61 -1.61 18.63
N GLY A 33 5.82 -1.78 18.10
CA GLY A 33 6.51 -3.08 18.06
C GLY A 33 6.17 -3.97 16.87
N VAL A 34 5.47 -3.47 15.85
CA VAL A 34 5.19 -4.23 14.62
C VAL A 34 6.50 -4.71 13.98
N SER A 35 6.57 -5.96 13.55
CA SER A 35 7.77 -6.54 12.92
C SER A 35 7.88 -6.20 11.44
N TYR A 36 6.78 -6.38 10.69
CA TYR A 36 6.74 -6.07 9.26
C TYR A 36 5.49 -5.27 8.90
N LEU A 37 5.67 -4.28 8.03
CA LEU A 37 4.61 -3.59 7.32
C LEU A 37 4.64 -4.00 5.85
N VAL A 38 3.51 -4.51 5.36
CA VAL A 38 3.29 -4.88 3.97
C VAL A 38 2.22 -3.97 3.38
N THR A 39 2.49 -3.40 2.21
CA THR A 39 1.49 -2.69 1.41
C THR A 39 1.27 -3.39 0.08
N GLY A 40 0.00 -3.59 -0.30
CA GLY A 40 -0.37 -4.27 -1.56
C GLY A 40 0.04 -3.50 -2.82
N THR A 41 0.46 -2.24 -2.67
CA THR A 41 0.93 -1.35 -3.71
C THR A 41 2.35 -0.86 -3.36
N PRO A 42 3.15 -0.42 -4.36
CA PRO A 42 4.46 0.15 -4.09
C PRO A 42 4.35 1.42 -3.24
N ARG A 43 5.44 1.76 -2.55
CA ARG A 43 5.57 3.06 -1.88
C ARG A 43 6.20 4.04 -2.86
N LEU A 44 5.57 5.20 -3.02
CA LEU A 44 6.03 6.32 -3.84
C LEU A 44 6.23 7.51 -2.90
N ASP A 45 7.44 8.09 -2.90
CA ASP A 45 7.81 9.24 -2.07
C ASP A 45 7.38 9.12 -0.60
N GLY A 46 7.73 7.99 0.02
CA GLY A 46 7.45 7.75 1.45
C GLY A 46 6.01 7.31 1.75
N ARG A 47 5.11 7.25 0.75
CA ARG A 47 3.69 6.89 0.94
C ARG A 47 3.26 5.68 0.12
N SER A 48 2.35 4.86 0.65
CA SER A 48 1.58 3.92 -0.19
C SER A 48 0.20 4.50 -0.50
N PHE A 49 -0.34 4.13 -1.65
CA PHE A 49 -1.67 4.55 -2.08
C PHE A 49 -2.63 3.37 -2.14
N GLY A 50 -3.93 3.65 -2.01
CA GLY A 50 -4.97 2.64 -2.13
C GLY A 50 -5.02 2.03 -3.53
N THR A 51 -5.51 0.80 -3.62
CA THR A 51 -5.63 0.09 -4.91
C THR A 51 -6.49 0.87 -5.92
N ASN A 52 -7.55 1.51 -5.46
CA ASN A 52 -8.41 2.35 -6.29
C ASN A 52 -7.66 3.53 -6.95
N MET A 53 -6.76 4.17 -6.21
CA MET A 53 -5.96 5.29 -6.74
C MET A 53 -4.88 4.79 -7.70
N MET A 54 -4.23 3.65 -7.40
CA MET A 54 -3.28 3.02 -8.31
C MET A 54 -3.96 2.57 -9.61
N GLU A 55 -5.15 1.98 -9.53
CA GLU A 55 -5.95 1.60 -10.71
C GLU A 55 -6.33 2.82 -11.55
N ALA A 56 -6.82 3.90 -10.91
CA ALA A 56 -7.13 5.15 -11.61
C ALA A 56 -5.88 5.74 -12.30
N ALA A 57 -4.71 5.66 -11.67
CA ALA A 57 -3.45 6.10 -12.27
C ALA A 57 -3.08 5.25 -13.51
N LEU A 58 -3.29 3.93 -13.46
CA LEU A 58 -3.06 3.03 -14.60
C LEU A 58 -4.04 3.29 -15.75
N ILE A 59 -5.32 3.53 -15.45
CA ILE A 59 -6.33 3.92 -16.46
C ILE A 59 -5.94 5.23 -17.15
N ALA A 60 -5.53 6.23 -16.35
CA ALA A 60 -5.09 7.52 -16.89
C ALA A 60 -3.81 7.39 -17.73
N TYR A 61 -2.84 6.59 -17.27
CA TYR A 61 -1.60 6.30 -17.98
C TYR A 61 -1.86 5.62 -19.33
N ALA A 62 -2.79 4.65 -19.38
CA ALA A 62 -3.14 3.95 -20.61
C ALA A 62 -3.80 4.87 -21.67
N GLY A 63 -4.42 5.98 -21.25
CA GLY A 63 -4.91 7.01 -22.16
C GLY A 63 -6.05 6.59 -23.10
N LEU A 64 -6.72 5.46 -22.83
CA LEU A 64 -7.72 4.88 -23.74
C LEU A 64 -9.11 5.56 -23.67
N GLY A 65 -9.30 6.51 -22.75
CA GLY A 65 -10.58 7.22 -22.58
C GLY A 65 -11.75 6.32 -22.09
N ARG A 66 -11.44 5.13 -21.58
CA ARG A 66 -12.38 4.15 -21.04
C ARG A 66 -11.75 3.39 -19.87
N PRO A 67 -12.54 2.70 -19.03
CA PRO A 67 -11.99 1.73 -18.08
C PRO A 67 -11.17 0.65 -18.78
N LEU A 68 -10.11 0.19 -18.11
CA LEU A 68 -9.35 -0.98 -18.52
C LEU A 68 -10.09 -2.25 -18.11
N THR A 69 -9.94 -3.30 -18.90
CA THR A 69 -10.32 -4.66 -18.49
C THR A 69 -9.32 -5.21 -17.48
N ASP A 70 -9.71 -6.22 -16.72
CA ASP A 70 -8.82 -6.88 -15.74
C ASP A 70 -7.53 -7.41 -16.39
N ALA A 71 -7.61 -7.92 -17.62
CA ALA A 71 -6.43 -8.40 -18.36
C ALA A 71 -5.49 -7.25 -18.76
N GLU A 72 -6.03 -6.13 -19.24
CA GLU A 72 -5.23 -4.93 -19.56
C GLU A 72 -4.57 -4.37 -18.30
N LEU A 73 -5.30 -4.30 -17.19
CA LEU A 73 -4.78 -3.84 -15.90
C LEU A 73 -3.67 -4.76 -15.38
N HIS A 74 -3.88 -6.09 -15.45
CA HIS A 74 -2.89 -7.07 -15.02
C HIS A 74 -1.61 -6.98 -15.85
N ASN A 75 -1.73 -6.84 -17.17
CA ASN A 75 -0.58 -6.67 -18.05
C ASN A 75 0.23 -5.42 -17.69
N LEU A 76 -0.42 -4.27 -17.44
CA LEU A 76 0.27 -3.06 -17.01
C LEU A 76 0.95 -3.21 -15.65
N ILE A 77 0.32 -3.90 -14.68
CA ILE A 77 0.94 -4.18 -13.38
C ILE A 77 2.23 -4.98 -13.54
N GLN A 78 2.24 -5.98 -14.44
CA GLN A 78 3.44 -6.78 -14.73
C GLN A 78 4.50 -5.97 -15.48
N GLU A 79 4.10 -5.25 -16.53
CA GLU A 79 4.99 -4.44 -17.38
C GLU A 79 5.71 -3.35 -16.58
N LEU A 80 4.97 -2.66 -15.71
CA LEU A 80 5.50 -1.57 -14.87
C LEU A 80 6.16 -2.09 -13.57
N GLU A 81 6.25 -3.41 -13.41
CA GLU A 81 6.81 -4.07 -12.24
C GLU A 81 6.24 -3.55 -10.90
N LEU A 82 4.94 -3.25 -10.86
CA LEU A 82 4.29 -2.75 -9.66
C LEU A 82 4.19 -3.87 -8.62
N LYS A 83 5.11 -3.83 -7.66
CA LYS A 83 5.25 -4.85 -6.62
C LYS A 83 4.73 -4.33 -5.27
N PRO A 84 4.18 -5.23 -4.43
CA PRO A 84 3.94 -4.91 -3.02
C PRO A 84 5.23 -4.43 -2.35
N SER A 85 5.11 -3.54 -1.37
CA SER A 85 6.23 -3.16 -0.53
C SER A 85 6.22 -3.99 0.76
N VAL A 86 7.37 -4.56 1.12
CA VAL A 86 7.60 -5.25 2.39
C VAL A 86 8.68 -4.51 3.15
N GLN A 87 8.34 -3.96 4.31
CA GLN A 87 9.26 -3.19 5.14
C GLN A 87 9.39 -3.84 6.52
N LYS A 88 10.62 -4.18 6.92
CA LYS A 88 10.92 -4.54 8.31
C LYS A 88 10.90 -3.27 9.17
N LEU A 89 10.17 -3.30 10.28
CA LEU A 89 10.07 -2.17 11.21
C LEU A 89 10.87 -2.38 12.49
N ASN A 90 10.82 -3.58 13.08
CA ASN A 90 11.56 -4.03 14.26
C ASN A 90 12.08 -5.46 14.04
#